data_AF-A0A5N8VP39-F1
#
_entry.id   AF-A0A5N8VP39-F1
#
_cell.length_a   1.000
_cell.length_b   1.000
_cell.length_c   1.000
_cell.angle_alpha   90.00
_cell.angle_beta   90.00
_cell.angle_gamma   90.00
#
_symmetry.space_group_name_H-M   'P 1'
#
loop_
_entity.id
_entity.type
_entity.pdbx_description
1 polymer ?
#
loop_
_entity_poly.entity_id
_entity_poly.type
_entity_poly.pdbx_seq_one_letter_code
_entity_poly.pdbx_strand_id
1 'polypeptide(L)'
;MKDLEAALSLVRGRPFDGQEYPWAVSVQQEMLSRIVDVVHTLATWHTAGDTPDWDAARAAVLRGLDIDETAEVLYRDWIAIEQAAGNHSGARKAAARVTEVTRAYHISMDARTEHAIAAVLEESRDLAAAHGDA
;
A
#
# COMPACT_ATOMS: atom_id res chain seq x y z
N MET A 1 -3.75 17.82 -8.74
CA MET A 1 -3.66 16.87 -7.60
C MET A 1 -4.75 17.08 -6.57
N LYS A 2 -5.10 18.31 -6.18
CA LYS A 2 -6.27 18.58 -5.32
C LYS A 2 -7.56 17.90 -5.78
N ASP A 3 -7.79 17.81 -7.09
CA ASP A 3 -8.97 17.12 -7.63
C ASP A 3 -8.96 15.60 -7.36
N LEU A 4 -7.79 14.96 -7.33
CA LEU A 4 -7.65 13.53 -6.99
C LEU A 4 -7.81 13.29 -5.49
N GLU A 5 -7.27 14.17 -4.65
CA GLU A 5 -7.50 14.14 -3.20
C GLU A 5 -8.99 14.31 -2.89
N ALA A 6 -9.64 15.28 -3.54
CA ALA A 6 -11.07 15.51 -3.42
C ALA A 6 -11.87 14.28 -3.90
N ALA A 7 -11.50 13.68 -5.03
CA ALA A 7 -12.15 12.48 -5.54
C ALA A 7 -12.00 11.30 -4.55
N LEU A 8 -10.80 11.04 -4.03
CA LEU A 8 -10.57 9.98 -3.06
C LEU A 8 -11.38 10.20 -1.77
N SER A 9 -11.55 11.45 -1.34
CA SER A 9 -12.37 11.81 -0.16
C SER A 9 -13.85 11.45 -0.29
N LEU A 10 -14.37 11.29 -1.53
CA LEU A 10 -15.74 10.84 -1.78
C LEU A 10 -15.92 9.33 -1.50
N VAL A 11 -14.83 8.57 -1.49
CA VAL A 11 -14.85 7.12 -1.27
C VAL A 11 -14.93 6.83 0.22
N ARG A 12 -16.10 6.36 0.67
CA ARG A 12 -16.37 6.13 2.11
C ARG A 12 -16.00 4.72 2.59
N GLY A 13 -15.72 3.80 1.69
CA GLY A 13 -15.33 2.43 1.95
C GLY A 13 -15.36 1.63 0.66
N ARG A 14 -15.39 0.30 0.77
CA ARG A 14 -15.54 -0.59 -0.37
C ARG A 14 -16.88 -0.31 -1.09
N PRO A 15 -16.89 -0.06 -2.43
CA PRO A 15 -18.13 0.16 -3.16
C PRO A 15 -19.06 -1.05 -3.03
N PHE A 16 -20.37 -0.84 -2.93
CA PHE A 16 -21.39 -1.90 -2.80
C PHE A 16 -21.18 -2.86 -1.62
N ASP A 17 -20.49 -2.43 -0.56
CA ASP A 17 -20.33 -3.24 0.64
C ASP A 17 -21.67 -3.51 1.35
N GLY A 18 -21.76 -4.65 2.05
CA GLY A 18 -22.92 -5.03 2.86
C GLY A 18 -24.03 -5.83 2.15
N GLN A 19 -24.02 -5.94 0.81
CA GLN A 19 -24.95 -6.83 0.09
C GLN A 19 -24.34 -7.30 -1.24
N GLU A 20 -24.59 -8.56 -1.59
CA GLU A 20 -24.16 -9.11 -2.88
C GLU A 20 -25.13 -8.71 -4.00
N TYR A 21 -24.58 -8.09 -5.05
CA TYR A 21 -25.29 -7.73 -6.26
C TYR A 21 -24.60 -8.36 -7.46
N PRO A 22 -25.09 -9.50 -7.99
CA PRO A 22 -24.42 -10.20 -9.10
C PRO A 22 -24.17 -9.34 -10.34
N TRP A 23 -25.08 -8.40 -10.64
CA TRP A 23 -24.93 -7.45 -11.75
C TRP A 23 -23.83 -6.40 -11.51
N ALA A 24 -23.52 -6.10 -10.25
CA ALA A 24 -22.59 -5.05 -9.88
C ALA A 24 -21.15 -5.54 -9.77
N VAL A 25 -20.89 -6.85 -9.85
CA VAL A 25 -19.54 -7.43 -9.64
C VAL A 25 -18.51 -6.76 -10.54
N SER A 26 -18.77 -6.68 -11.85
CA SER A 26 -17.83 -6.06 -12.80
C SER A 26 -17.66 -4.56 -12.55
N VAL A 27 -18.74 -3.86 -12.19
CA VAL A 27 -18.71 -2.40 -11.90
C VAL A 27 -17.92 -2.15 -10.62
N GLN A 28 -18.10 -2.97 -9.59
CA GLN A 28 -17.36 -2.89 -8.34
C GLN A 28 -15.85 -3.10 -8.59
N GLN A 29 -15.48 -4.10 -9.40
CA GLN A 29 -14.07 -4.34 -9.75
C GLN A 29 -13.46 -3.16 -10.52
N GLU A 30 -14.20 -2.57 -11.46
CA GLU A 30 -13.74 -1.37 -12.17
C GLU A 30 -13.56 -0.18 -11.22
N MET A 31 -14.49 0.04 -10.28
CA MET A 31 -14.37 1.08 -9.28
C MET A 31 -13.15 0.86 -8.37
N LEU A 32 -12.92 -0.37 -7.90
CA LEU A 32 -11.76 -0.71 -7.08
C LEU A 32 -10.46 -0.44 -7.84
N SER A 33 -10.34 -0.88 -9.09
CA SER A 33 -9.16 -0.60 -9.93
C SER A 33 -8.88 0.89 -10.04
N ARG A 34 -9.91 1.71 -10.35
CA ARG A 34 -9.74 3.17 -10.47
C ARG A 34 -9.35 3.83 -9.15
N ILE A 35 -9.88 3.34 -8.02
CA ILE A 35 -9.50 3.83 -6.69
C ILE A 35 -8.03 3.53 -6.42
N VAL A 36 -7.60 2.29 -6.67
CA VAL A 36 -6.20 1.87 -6.50
C VAL A 36 -5.27 2.72 -7.37
N ASP A 37 -5.62 2.98 -8.63
CA ASP A 37 -4.83 3.82 -9.54
C ASP A 37 -4.70 5.26 -9.02
N VAL A 38 -5.78 5.85 -8.50
CA VAL A 38 -5.77 7.19 -7.91
C VAL A 38 -4.91 7.23 -6.66
N VAL A 39 -5.01 6.23 -5.78
CA VAL A 39 -4.19 6.14 -4.56
C VAL A 39 -2.72 5.99 -4.90
N HIS A 40 -2.36 5.09 -5.82
CA HIS A 40 -0.98 4.91 -6.29
C HIS A 40 -0.41 6.20 -6.90
N THR A 41 -1.23 6.92 -7.68
CA THR A 41 -0.86 8.22 -8.26
C THR A 41 -0.63 9.27 -7.18
N LEU A 42 -1.49 9.36 -6.18
CA LEU A 42 -1.32 10.28 -5.05
C LEU A 42 -0.07 9.95 -4.22
N ALA A 43 0.15 8.67 -3.92
CA ALA A 43 1.34 8.21 -3.22
C ALA A 43 2.62 8.62 -3.97
N THR A 44 2.69 8.31 -5.26
CA THR A 44 3.82 8.68 -6.14
C THR A 44 4.02 10.20 -6.21
N TRP A 45 2.93 10.97 -6.24
CA TRP A 45 3.03 12.42 -6.29
C TRP A 45 3.51 13.04 -4.98
N HIS A 46 2.99 12.58 -3.84
CA HIS A 46 3.43 13.06 -2.52
C HIS A 46 4.89 12.69 -2.22
N THR A 47 5.39 11.60 -2.77
CA THR A 47 6.79 11.19 -2.60
C THR A 47 7.74 11.81 -3.63
N ALA A 48 7.23 12.51 -4.64
CA ALA A 48 8.04 13.13 -5.67
C ALA A 48 8.57 14.52 -5.24
N GLY A 49 9.77 14.87 -5.71
CA GLY A 49 10.38 16.19 -5.53
C GLY A 49 11.31 16.30 -4.32
N ASP A 50 11.80 17.52 -4.07
CA ASP A 50 12.85 17.77 -3.05
C ASP A 50 12.29 17.79 -1.61
N THR A 51 10.98 17.95 -1.45
CA THR A 51 10.30 17.97 -0.15
C THR A 51 9.10 17.00 -0.15
N PRO A 52 9.35 15.68 -0.05
CA PRO A 52 8.29 14.69 0.00
C PRO A 52 7.39 14.84 1.22
N ASP A 53 6.08 14.63 1.03
CA ASP A 53 5.10 14.55 2.11
C ASP A 53 4.80 13.08 2.42
N TRP A 54 5.65 12.48 3.27
CA TRP A 54 5.55 11.07 3.64
C TRP A 54 4.26 10.73 4.38
N ASP A 55 3.73 11.66 5.17
CA ASP A 55 2.53 11.45 5.95
C ASP A 55 1.29 11.44 5.05
N ALA A 56 1.19 12.36 4.10
CA ALA A 56 0.11 12.36 3.11
C ALA A 56 0.18 11.12 2.21
N ALA A 57 1.38 10.73 1.74
CA ALA A 57 1.58 9.53 0.94
C ALA A 57 1.09 8.27 1.70
N ARG A 58 1.52 8.12 2.96
CA ARG A 58 1.13 7.00 3.82
C ARG A 58 -0.38 6.98 4.07
N ALA A 59 -0.97 8.14 4.37
CA ALA A 59 -2.41 8.25 4.63
C ALA A 59 -3.23 7.83 3.40
N ALA A 60 -2.82 8.25 2.20
CA ALA A 60 -3.48 7.84 0.95
C ALA A 60 -3.40 6.32 0.75
N VAL A 61 -2.22 5.72 0.90
CA VAL A 61 -2.00 4.28 0.72
C VAL A 61 -2.79 3.46 1.72
N LEU A 62 -2.75 3.80 3.00
CA LEU A 62 -3.52 3.09 4.03
C LEU A 62 -5.02 3.21 3.78
N ARG A 63 -5.50 4.37 3.32
CA ARG A 63 -6.91 4.54 2.94
C ARG A 63 -7.29 3.63 1.76
N GLY A 64 -6.41 3.48 0.77
CA GLY A 64 -6.63 2.55 -0.34
C GLY A 64 -6.68 1.10 0.11
N LEU A 65 -5.80 0.71 1.04
CA LEU A 65 -5.77 -0.65 1.61
C LEU A 65 -6.98 -0.96 2.50
N ASP A 66 -7.57 0.04 3.16
CA ASP A 66 -8.86 -0.12 3.85
C ASP A 66 -10.02 -0.39 2.88
N ILE A 67 -9.89 0.02 1.62
CA ILE A 67 -10.92 -0.15 0.57
C ILE A 67 -10.73 -1.47 -0.18
N ASP A 68 -9.49 -1.77 -0.55
CA ASP A 68 -9.07 -3.02 -1.18
C ASP A 68 -7.72 -3.48 -0.59
N GLU A 69 -7.81 -4.35 0.41
CA GLU A 69 -6.63 -4.88 1.07
C GLU A 69 -5.84 -5.87 0.20
N THR A 70 -6.35 -6.26 -0.98
CA THR A 70 -5.68 -7.19 -1.89
C THR A 70 -4.80 -6.47 -2.92
N ALA A 71 -4.83 -5.14 -2.96
CA ALA A 71 -4.08 -4.32 -3.90
C ALA A 71 -2.56 -4.32 -3.59
N GLU A 72 -1.84 -5.32 -4.11
CA GLU A 72 -0.39 -5.50 -3.89
C GLU A 72 0.46 -4.26 -4.22
N VAL A 73 0.05 -3.47 -5.21
CA VAL A 73 0.74 -2.22 -5.57
C VAL A 73 0.79 -1.23 -4.41
N LEU A 74 -0.28 -1.14 -3.63
CA LEU A 74 -0.35 -0.22 -2.50
C LEU A 74 0.55 -0.67 -1.34
N TYR A 75 0.75 -1.97 -1.15
CA TYR A 75 1.76 -2.44 -0.19
C TYR A 75 3.19 -2.12 -0.62
N ARG A 76 3.49 -2.20 -1.93
CA ARG A 76 4.80 -1.79 -2.44
C ARG A 76 5.03 -0.30 -2.23
N ASP A 77 4.02 0.53 -2.49
CA ASP A 77 4.08 1.96 -2.19
C ASP A 77 4.30 2.19 -0.69
N TRP A 78 3.58 1.47 0.17
CA TRP A 78 3.72 1.58 1.61
C TRP A 78 5.15 1.24 2.06
N ILE A 79 5.70 0.10 1.62
CA ILE A 79 7.07 -0.29 1.93
C ILE A 79 8.06 0.80 1.50
N ALA A 80 7.95 1.28 0.26
CA ALA A 80 8.84 2.30 -0.29
C ALA A 80 8.76 3.63 0.49
N ILE A 81 7.56 4.09 0.82
CA ILE A 81 7.32 5.30 1.63
C ILE A 81 8.02 5.18 2.99
N GLU A 82 7.84 4.04 3.68
CA GLU A 82 8.39 3.86 5.02
C GLU A 82 9.92 3.74 5.00
N GLN A 83 10.49 3.04 4.01
CA GLN A 83 11.95 2.97 3.87
C GLN A 83 12.55 4.34 3.54
N ALA A 84 11.95 5.09 2.62
CA ALA A 84 12.41 6.43 2.27
C ALA A 84 12.30 7.41 3.46
N ALA A 85 11.31 7.24 4.32
CA ALA A 85 11.13 8.01 5.55
C ALA A 85 12.00 7.52 6.74
N GLY A 86 12.81 6.47 6.56
CA GLY A 86 13.62 5.85 7.63
C GLY A 86 12.80 5.10 8.70
N ASN A 87 11.53 4.82 8.43
CA ASN A 87 10.63 4.10 9.32
C ASN A 87 10.68 2.58 9.07
N HIS A 88 11.79 1.94 9.43
CA HIS A 88 11.98 0.50 9.23
C HIS A 88 10.90 -0.37 9.93
N SER A 89 10.34 0.10 11.05
CA SER A 89 9.23 -0.60 11.70
C SER A 89 7.96 -0.57 10.85
N GLY A 90 7.66 0.56 10.22
CA GLY A 90 6.56 0.70 9.26
C GLY A 90 6.74 -0.21 8.05
N ALA A 91 7.94 -0.23 7.47
CA ALA A 91 8.25 -1.10 6.32
C ALA A 91 8.06 -2.59 6.65
N ARG A 92 8.53 -3.05 7.82
CA ARG A 92 8.30 -4.43 8.31
C ARG A 92 6.82 -4.73 8.50
N LYS A 93 6.04 -3.78 9.04
CA LYS A 93 4.60 -3.94 9.22
C LYS A 93 3.90 -4.12 7.87
N ALA A 94 4.26 -3.33 6.87
CA ALA A 94 3.72 -3.43 5.52
C ALA A 94 4.06 -4.79 4.87
N ALA A 95 5.32 -5.21 4.94
CA ALA A 95 5.79 -6.50 4.42
C ALA A 95 5.09 -7.71 5.10
N ALA A 96 4.91 -7.66 6.42
CA ALA A 96 4.18 -8.69 7.15
C ALA A 96 2.71 -8.73 6.72
N ARG A 97 2.06 -7.58 6.56
CA ARG A 97 0.64 -7.51 6.19
C ARG A 97 0.36 -8.05 4.79
N VAL A 98 1.17 -7.70 3.78
CA VAL A 98 0.97 -8.23 2.43
C VAL A 98 1.18 -9.75 2.36
N THR A 99 2.13 -10.28 3.16
CA THR A 99 2.36 -11.72 3.28
C THR A 99 1.16 -12.44 3.92
N GLU A 100 0.57 -11.82 4.95
CA GLU A 100 -0.62 -12.34 5.63
C GLU A 100 -1.82 -12.38 4.68
N VAL A 101 -2.10 -11.27 3.98
CA VAL A 101 -3.22 -11.15 3.05
C VAL A 101 -3.10 -12.12 1.88
N THR A 102 -1.95 -12.15 1.20
CA THR A 102 -1.74 -13.06 0.06
C THR A 102 -1.94 -14.52 0.45
N ARG A 103 -1.46 -14.90 1.65
CA ARG A 103 -1.70 -16.24 2.22
C ARG A 103 -3.18 -16.47 2.53
N ALA A 104 -3.85 -15.53 3.21
CA ALA A 104 -5.25 -15.68 3.64
C ALA A 104 -6.21 -15.84 2.46
N TYR A 105 -5.96 -15.14 1.36
CA TYR A 105 -6.77 -15.21 0.14
C TYR A 105 -6.24 -16.20 -0.91
N HIS A 106 -5.16 -16.93 -0.61
CA HIS A 106 -4.49 -17.85 -1.54
C HIS A 106 -4.11 -17.19 -2.89
N ILE A 107 -3.69 -15.92 -2.83
CA ILE A 107 -3.25 -15.13 -3.98
C ILE A 107 -1.76 -15.39 -4.21
N SER A 108 -1.38 -15.62 -5.46
CA SER A 108 0.03 -15.66 -5.85
C SER A 108 0.60 -14.24 -5.80
N MET A 109 1.67 -14.06 -5.03
CA MET A 109 2.31 -12.76 -4.87
C MET A 109 3.10 -12.37 -6.13
N ASP A 110 3.06 -11.09 -6.49
CA ASP A 110 3.85 -10.54 -7.61
C ASP A 110 5.34 -10.49 -7.24
N ALA A 111 6.21 -10.82 -8.21
CA ALA A 111 7.66 -10.86 -7.99
C ALA A 111 8.25 -9.52 -7.49
N ARG A 112 7.65 -8.38 -7.86
CA ARG A 112 8.09 -7.07 -7.34
C ARG A 112 7.75 -6.91 -5.87
N THR A 113 6.63 -7.48 -5.43
CA THR A 113 6.24 -7.49 -4.01
C THR A 113 7.19 -8.38 -3.21
N GLU A 114 7.51 -9.58 -3.72
CA GLU A 114 8.50 -10.47 -3.11
C GLU A 114 9.86 -9.77 -2.94
N HIS A 115 10.32 -9.08 -3.99
CA HIS A 115 11.56 -8.33 -3.94
C HIS A 115 11.54 -7.19 -2.90
N ALA A 116 10.44 -6.44 -2.82
CA ALA A 116 10.28 -5.39 -1.81
C ALA A 116 10.33 -5.95 -0.37
N ILE A 117 9.68 -7.10 -0.12
CA ILE A 117 9.73 -7.79 1.18
C ILE A 117 11.16 -8.24 1.49
N ALA A 118 11.86 -8.84 0.53
CA ALA A 118 13.23 -9.32 0.71
C ALA A 118 14.17 -8.16 1.12
N ALA A 119 14.05 -7.01 0.46
CA ALA A 119 14.83 -5.81 0.78
C ALA A 119 14.61 -5.33 2.23
N VAL A 120 13.35 -5.34 2.72
CA VAL A 120 13.04 -4.98 4.12
C VAL A 120 13.66 -5.96 5.12
N LEU A 121 13.68 -7.26 4.79
CA LEU A 121 14.26 -8.30 5.65
C LEU A 121 15.80 -8.23 5.66
N GLU A 122 16.42 -7.91 4.53
CA GLU A 122 17.85 -7.65 4.42
C GLU A 122 18.27 -6.47 5.28
N GLU A 123 17.64 -5.31 5.09
CA GLU A 123 17.89 -4.11 5.89
C GLU A 123 17.72 -4.36 7.40
N SER A 124 16.70 -5.12 7.78
CA SER A 124 16.47 -5.48 9.19
C SER A 124 17.58 -6.35 9.79
N ARG A 125 18.20 -7.23 8.99
CA ARG A 125 19.33 -8.06 9.42
C ARG A 125 20.58 -7.21 9.60
N ASP A 126 20.84 -6.30 8.66
CA ASP A 126 22.00 -5.41 8.71
C ASP A 126 21.93 -4.48 9.93
N LEU A 127 20.75 -3.93 10.21
CA LEU A 127 20.50 -3.14 11.41
C LEU A 127 20.72 -3.96 12.69
N ALA A 128 20.27 -5.21 12.75
CA ALA A 128 20.48 -6.06 13.92
C ALA A 128 21.97 -6.38 14.15
N ALA A 129 22.74 -6.61 13.08
CA ALA A 129 24.19 -6.83 13.16
C ALA A 129 24.92 -5.58 13.70
N ALA A 130 24.56 -4.39 13.21
CA ALA A 130 25.16 -3.13 13.67
C ALA A 130 24.93 -2.83 15.16
N HIS A 131 23.82 -3.31 15.74
CA HIS A 131 23.52 -3.14 17.17
C HIS A 131 24.08 -4.25 18.06
N GLY A 132 24.55 -5.37 17.49
CA GLY A 132 25.13 -6.49 18.22
C GLY A 132 26.65 -6.43 18.42
N ASP A 133 27.33 -5.54 17.67
CA ASP A 133 28.79 -5.34 17.71
C ASP A 133 29.22 -4.13 18.59
N ALA A 134 28.33 -3.60 19.45
CA ALA A 134 28.59 -2.50 20.39
C ALA A 134 28.54 -2.96 21.86
#